data_AF-A0A975R1W4-F1
#
_entry.id   AF-A0A975R1W4-F1
#
_cell.length_a   1.000
_cell.length_b   1.000
_cell.length_c   1.000
_cell.angle_alpha   90.00
_cell.angle_beta   90.00
_cell.angle_gamma   90.00
#
_symmetry.space_group_name_H-M   'P 1'
#
loop_
_entity.id
_entity.type
_entity.pdbx_description
1 polymer ?
#
loop_
_entity_poly.entity_id
_entity_poly.type
_entity_poly.pdbx_seq_one_letter_code
_entity_poly.pdbx_strand_id
1 'polypeptide(L)'
;MGQTSCQEYITNYISLWDDRFDRLCRAVISADNEAAMDVVLSIRISSQMAGAERLATLAHSAQHLLAHSGVAELATMIAGIAVCGRETMSCLLTTLD
;
A
#
# COMPACT_ATOMS: atom_id res chain seq x y z
N MET A 1 1.24 -3.60 26.92
CA MET A 1 1.05 -3.21 25.51
C MET A 1 0.42 -4.41 24.83
N GLY A 2 -0.85 -4.29 24.43
CA GLY A 2 -1.70 -5.43 24.09
C GLY A 2 -1.18 -6.18 22.87
N GLN A 3 -1.08 -7.50 22.97
CA GLN A 3 -0.90 -8.38 21.81
C GLN A 3 -2.19 -8.27 20.99
N THR A 4 -2.20 -7.48 19.93
CA THR A 4 -3.26 -7.57 18.93
C THR A 4 -3.14 -8.93 18.25
N SER A 5 -4.25 -9.65 18.15
CA SER A 5 -4.28 -10.92 17.43
C SER A 5 -3.93 -10.69 15.96
N CYS A 6 -3.34 -11.68 15.28
CA CYS A 6 -3.09 -11.61 13.83
C CYS A 6 -4.37 -11.26 13.05
N GLN A 7 -5.52 -11.75 13.50
CA GLN A 7 -6.82 -11.45 12.88
C GLN A 7 -7.20 -9.97 13.00
N GLU A 8 -6.99 -9.36 14.18
CA GLU A 8 -7.26 -7.93 14.39
C GLU A 8 -6.35 -7.06 13.51
N TYR A 9 -5.08 -7.45 13.39
CA TYR A 9 -4.13 -6.76 12.52
C TYR A 9 -4.57 -6.84 11.04
N ILE A 10 -4.91 -8.04 10.54
CA ILE A 10 -5.34 -8.22 9.15
C ILE A 10 -6.64 -7.44 8.88
N THR A 11 -7.57 -7.45 9.82
CA THR A 11 -8.84 -6.70 9.70
C THR A 11 -8.60 -5.21 9.58
N ASN A 12 -7.76 -4.64 10.45
CA ASN A 12 -7.37 -3.23 10.39
C ASN A 12 -6.53 -2.91 9.14
N TYR A 13 -5.69 -3.84 8.70
CA TYR A 13 -4.91 -3.69 7.48
C TYR A 13 -5.82 -3.55 6.24
N ILE A 14 -6.85 -4.41 6.13
CA ILE A 14 -7.85 -4.37 5.06
C ILE A 14 -8.67 -3.07 5.12
N SER A 15 -9.16 -2.67 6.31
CA SER A 15 -10.03 -1.50 6.44
C SER A 15 -9.35 -0.18 6.05
N LEU A 16 -8.02 -0.11 6.19
CA LEU A 16 -7.22 1.07 5.85
C LEU A 16 -6.80 1.13 4.39
N TRP A 17 -7.08 0.11 3.57
CA TRP A 17 -6.61 0.07 2.18
C TRP A 17 -7.12 1.24 1.35
N ASP A 18 -8.43 1.49 1.36
CA ASP A 18 -9.04 2.52 0.50
C ASP A 18 -8.55 3.93 0.87
N ASP A 19 -8.38 4.23 2.16
CA ASP A 19 -7.80 5.50 2.63
C ASP A 19 -6.33 5.65 2.18
N ARG A 20 -5.51 4.61 2.35
CA ARG A 20 -4.12 4.65 1.88
C ARG A 20 -4.04 4.86 0.37
N PHE A 21 -4.90 4.20 -0.39
CA PHE A 21 -4.89 4.31 -1.84
C PHE A 21 -5.40 5.68 -2.32
N ASP A 22 -6.42 6.25 -1.67
CA ASP A 22 -6.87 7.62 -1.98
C ASP A 22 -5.79 8.65 -1.65
N ARG A 23 -5.12 8.53 -0.49
CA ARG A 23 -3.99 9.39 -0.11
C ARG A 23 -2.85 9.30 -1.13
N LEU A 24 -2.54 8.11 -1.64
CA LEU A 24 -1.54 7.94 -2.69
C LEU A 24 -1.95 8.66 -3.97
N CYS A 25 -3.20 8.48 -4.42
CA CYS A 25 -3.73 9.15 -5.60
C CYS A 25 -3.66 10.67 -5.46
N ARG A 26 -4.04 11.22 -4.30
CA ARG A 26 -3.96 12.66 -4.02
C ARG A 26 -2.54 13.18 -4.08
N ALA A 27 -1.58 12.49 -3.45
CA ALA A 27 -0.17 12.88 -3.50
C ALA A 27 0.38 12.87 -4.93
N VAL A 28 -0.05 11.90 -5.76
CA VAL A 28 0.30 11.88 -7.18
C VAL A 28 -0.30 13.06 -7.94
N ILE A 29 -1.59 13.36 -7.74
CA ILE A 29 -2.28 14.47 -8.39
C ILE A 29 -1.67 15.83 -8.00
N SER A 30 -1.27 16.00 -6.73
CA SER A 30 -0.67 17.23 -6.24
C SER A 30 0.84 17.33 -6.52
N ALA A 31 1.43 16.33 -7.20
CA ALA A 31 2.86 16.21 -7.43
C ALA A 31 3.72 16.30 -6.14
N ASP A 32 3.17 15.79 -5.03
CA ASP A 32 3.82 15.80 -3.72
C ASP A 32 4.64 14.53 -3.50
N ASN A 33 5.96 14.64 -3.69
CA ASN A 33 6.88 13.51 -3.56
C ASN A 33 7.00 13.01 -2.12
N GLU A 34 6.94 13.91 -1.13
CA GLU A 34 7.10 13.56 0.28
C GLU A 34 5.86 12.80 0.78
N ALA A 35 4.67 13.32 0.48
CA ALA A 35 3.42 12.66 0.80
C ALA A 35 3.28 11.31 0.07
N ALA A 36 3.70 11.24 -1.20
CA ALA A 36 3.69 9.98 -1.95
C ALA A 36 4.64 8.95 -1.31
N MET A 37 5.81 9.37 -0.86
CA MET A 37 6.80 8.49 -0.23
C MET A 37 6.29 7.95 1.11
N ASP A 38 5.69 8.80 1.94
CA ASP A 38 5.09 8.39 3.22
C ASP A 38 4.03 7.31 3.01
N VAL A 39 3.12 7.52 2.05
CA VAL A 39 2.04 6.56 1.77
C VAL A 39 2.59 5.25 1.21
N VAL A 40 3.54 5.31 0.26
CA VAL A 40 4.17 4.10 -0.31
C VAL A 40 4.91 3.28 0.76
N LEU A 41 5.63 3.94 1.67
CA LEU A 41 6.28 3.29 2.81
C LEU A 41 5.27 2.64 3.75
N SER A 42 4.18 3.35 4.06
CA SER A 42 3.09 2.82 4.87
C SER A 42 2.49 1.55 4.26
N ILE A 43 2.18 1.57 2.96
CA ILE A 43 1.68 0.39 2.24
C ILE A 43 2.70 -0.74 2.29
N ARG A 44 3.98 -0.49 1.99
CA ARG A 44 5.03 -1.51 2.00
C ARG A 44 5.14 -2.20 3.36
N ILE A 45 5.38 -1.43 4.42
CA ILE A 45 5.64 -1.97 5.76
C ILE A 45 4.42 -2.73 6.28
N SER A 46 3.23 -2.16 6.12
CA SER A 46 2.00 -2.81 6.57
C SER A 46 1.68 -4.08 5.78
N SER A 47 1.96 -4.10 4.47
CA SER A 47 1.84 -5.29 3.62
C SER A 47 2.80 -6.40 4.05
N GLN A 48 4.05 -6.06 4.39
CA GLN A 48 5.03 -7.04 4.89
C GLN A 48 4.55 -7.70 6.18
N MET A 49 4.04 -6.90 7.13
CA MET A 49 3.49 -7.43 8.38
C MET A 49 2.23 -8.28 8.17
N ALA A 50 1.43 -7.97 7.15
CA ALA A 50 0.25 -8.76 6.78
C ALA A 50 0.57 -10.04 5.99
N GLY A 51 1.85 -10.29 5.64
CA GLY A 51 2.25 -11.38 4.74
C GLY A 51 1.85 -11.15 3.27
N ALA A 52 1.47 -9.94 2.89
CA ALA A 52 1.07 -9.56 1.54
C ALA A 52 2.29 -9.26 0.63
N GLU A 53 3.11 -10.28 0.36
CA GLU A 53 4.41 -10.13 -0.32
C GLU A 53 4.33 -9.49 -1.70
N ARG A 54 3.31 -9.81 -2.52
CA ARG A 54 3.13 -9.22 -3.86
C ARG A 54 2.97 -7.70 -3.77
N LEU A 55 2.10 -7.22 -2.89
CA LEU A 55 1.86 -5.78 -2.71
C LEU A 55 3.05 -5.09 -2.05
N ALA A 56 3.69 -5.74 -1.06
CA ALA A 56 4.91 -5.23 -0.43
C ALA A 56 6.04 -5.01 -1.46
N THR A 57 6.21 -5.96 -2.39
CA THR A 57 7.22 -5.88 -3.45
C THR A 57 6.89 -4.75 -4.44
N LEU A 58 5.63 -4.64 -4.86
CA LEU A 58 5.22 -3.57 -5.76
C LEU A 58 5.38 -2.18 -5.13
N ALA A 59 5.03 -2.04 -3.85
CA ALA A 59 5.25 -0.82 -3.08
C ALA A 59 6.75 -0.51 -2.90
N HIS A 60 7.59 -1.54 -2.77
CA HIS A 60 9.04 -1.35 -2.75
C HIS A 60 9.58 -0.84 -4.10
N SER A 61 9.12 -1.38 -5.22
CA SER A 61 9.46 -0.85 -6.55
C SER A 61 8.99 0.59 -6.74
N ALA A 62 7.78 0.91 -6.26
CA ALA A 62 7.24 2.27 -6.27
C ALA A 62 8.10 3.23 -5.44
N GLN A 63 8.57 2.79 -4.26
CA GLN A 63 9.47 3.54 -3.40
C GLN A 63 10.79 3.86 -4.13
N HIS A 64 11.38 2.86 -4.79
CA HIS A 64 12.59 3.05 -5.57
C HIS A 64 12.37 4.01 -6.74
N LEU A 65 11.29 3.84 -7.50
CA LEU A 65 10.99 4.73 -8.63
C LEU A 65 10.80 6.17 -8.17
N LEU A 66 10.03 6.37 -7.11
CA LEU A 66 9.79 7.69 -6.53
C LEU A 66 11.08 8.37 -6.05
N ALA A 67 12.00 7.62 -5.44
CA ALA A 67 13.28 8.15 -4.97
C ALA A 67 14.22 8.60 -6.11
N HIS A 68 14.13 8.00 -7.30
CA HIS A 68 15.05 8.27 -8.41
C HIS A 68 14.45 9.18 -9.49
N SER A 69 13.13 9.13 -9.67
CA SER A 69 12.45 9.75 -10.81
C SER A 69 11.25 10.62 -10.42
N GLY A 70 10.87 10.59 -9.13
CA GLY A 70 9.78 11.40 -8.62
C GLY A 70 8.39 10.88 -8.97
N VAL A 71 7.40 11.65 -8.55
CA VAL A 71 5.98 11.29 -8.57
C VAL A 71 5.38 11.15 -9.97
N ALA A 72 5.95 11.82 -10.98
CA ALA A 72 5.51 11.71 -12.37
C ALA A 72 5.67 10.29 -12.92
N GLU A 73 6.81 9.64 -12.65
CA GLU A 73 7.03 8.25 -13.02
C GLU A 73 6.20 7.30 -12.15
N LEU A 74 6.01 7.60 -10.86
CA LEU A 74 5.14 6.82 -9.97
C LEU A 74 3.69 6.74 -10.49
N ALA A 75 3.19 7.79 -11.14
CA ALA A 75 1.84 7.81 -11.70
C ALA A 75 1.58 6.64 -12.67
N THR A 76 2.62 6.17 -13.38
CA THR A 76 2.52 5.02 -14.30
C THR A 76 2.23 3.71 -13.57
N MET A 77 2.56 3.60 -12.28
CA MET A 77 2.37 2.41 -11.46
C MET A 77 1.02 2.37 -10.74
N ILE A 78 0.27 3.49 -10.68
CA ILE A 78 -0.93 3.63 -9.85
C ILE A 78 -2.00 2.58 -10.17
N ALA A 79 -2.26 2.33 -11.45
CA ALA A 79 -3.22 1.31 -11.85
C ALA A 79 -2.80 -0.10 -11.39
N GLY A 80 -1.50 -0.42 -11.47
CA GLY A 80 -0.95 -1.68 -11.01
C GLY A 80 -1.06 -1.85 -9.50
N ILE A 81 -0.77 -0.79 -8.74
CA ILE A 81 -0.92 -0.76 -7.27
C ILE A 81 -2.39 -0.96 -6.88
N ALA A 82 -3.32 -0.30 -7.59
CA ALA A 82 -4.75 -0.43 -7.36
C ALA A 82 -5.24 -1.89 -7.53
N VAL A 83 -4.84 -2.53 -8.63
CA VAL A 83 -5.22 -3.92 -8.94
C VAL A 83 -4.62 -4.87 -7.91
N CYS A 84 -3.31 -4.79 -7.68
CA CYS A 84 -2.62 -5.67 -6.73
C CYS A 84 -3.15 -5.51 -5.30
N GLY A 85 -3.46 -4.28 -4.90
CA GLY A 85 -4.05 -4.01 -3.59
C GLY A 85 -5.45 -4.61 -3.43
N ARG A 86 -6.35 -4.43 -4.40
CA ARG A 86 -7.68 -5.05 -4.36
C ARG A 86 -7.62 -6.58 -4.33
N GLU A 87 -6.76 -7.19 -5.16
CA GLU A 87 -6.53 -8.65 -5.13
C GLU A 87 -6.04 -9.10 -3.75
N THR A 88 -5.11 -8.35 -3.16
CA THR A 88 -4.55 -8.64 -1.83
C THR A 88 -5.63 -8.60 -0.76
N MET A 89 -6.46 -7.54 -0.72
CA MET A 89 -7.51 -7.43 0.29
C MET A 89 -8.56 -8.52 0.12
N SER A 90 -8.93 -8.86 -1.12
CA SER A 90 -9.84 -9.97 -1.40
C SER A 90 -9.29 -11.30 -0.90
N CYS A 91 -8.01 -11.61 -1.16
CA CYS A 91 -7.37 -12.83 -0.66
C CYS A 91 -7.35 -12.87 0.87
N LEU A 92 -6.91 -11.79 1.53
CA LEU A 92 -6.84 -11.75 2.99
C LEU A 92 -8.23 -11.87 3.64
N LEU A 93 -9.26 -11.26 3.06
CA LEU A 93 -10.63 -11.39 3.56
C LEU A 93 -11.08 -12.86 3.55
N THR A 94 -10.80 -13.61 2.48
CA THR A 94 -11.14 -15.04 2.41
C THR A 94 -10.37 -15.93 3.40
N THR A 95 -9.31 -15.41 4.04
CA THR A 95 -8.58 -16.14 5.10
C THR A 95 -9.10 -15.86 6.50
N LEU A 96 -10.01 -14.88 6.66
CA LEU A 96 -10.66 -14.55 7.92
C LEU A 96 -12.00 -15.28 8.13
N ASP A 97 -12.56 -15.86 7.07
CA ASP A 97 -13.74 -16.73 7.09
C ASP A 97 -13.38 -18.17 7.52
#